data_AF-A0A0U0W2J6-F1
#
_entry.id   AF-A0A0U0W2J6-F1
#
_cell.length_a   1.000
_cell.length_b   1.000
_cell.length_c   1.000
_cell.angle_alpha   90.00
_cell.angle_beta   90.00
_cell.angle_gamma   90.00
#
_symmetry.space_group_name_H-M   'P 1'
#
loop_
_entity.id
_entity.type
_entity.pdbx_description
1 polymer ?
#
loop_
_entity_poly.entity_id
_entity_poly.type
_entity_poly.pdbx_seq_one_letter_code
_entity_poly.pdbx_strand_id
1 'polypeptide(L)' 'MTLRELGSRYVTADLIDAGDDVYYLTCDELVTPPADARLRVKRRRAERERLQAQRPPDLIDGAWAPAHAGD' A
#
# COMPACT_ATOMS: atom_id res chain seq x y z
N MET A 1 11.90 -1.13 -14.00
CA MET A 1 11.50 -0.11 -15.01
C MET A 1 10.00 -0.13 -15.31
N THR A 2 9.35 -1.29 -15.49
CA THR A 2 7.95 -1.40 -15.95
C THR A 2 6.89 -0.79 -15.04
N LEU A 3 6.98 -0.99 -13.71
CA LEU A 3 5.99 -0.45 -12.77
C LEU A 3 6.00 1.08 -12.67
N ARG A 4 7.17 1.72 -12.75
CA ARG A 4 7.27 3.19 -12.70
C ARG A 4 6.64 3.83 -13.94
N GLU A 5 6.83 3.22 -15.11
CA GLU A 5 6.18 3.64 -16.35
C GLU A 5 4.65 3.46 -16.27
N LEU A 6 4.16 2.33 -15.76
CA LEU A 6 2.73 2.13 -15.52
C LEU A 6 2.16 3.20 -14.58
N GLY A 7 2.87 3.52 -13.51
CA GLY A 7 2.50 4.58 -12.58
C GLY A 7 2.41 5.95 -13.26
N SER A 8 3.36 6.28 -14.14
CA SER A 8 3.28 7.53 -14.91
C SER A 8 2.01 7.58 -15.77
N ARG A 9 1.64 6.47 -16.42
CA ARG A 9 0.40 6.42 -17.23
C ARG A 9 -0.84 6.57 -16.38
N TYR A 10 -0.85 6.01 -15.17
CA TYR A 10 -1.98 6.11 -14.25
C TYR A 10 -2.17 7.53 -13.71
N VAL A 11 -1.08 8.26 -13.47
CA VAL A 11 -1.14 9.69 -13.15
C VAL A 11 -1.73 10.48 -14.34
N THR A 12 -1.25 10.23 -15.56
CA THR A 12 -1.81 10.88 -16.77
C THR A 12 -3.29 10.56 -16.98
N ALA A 13 -3.73 9.36 -16.60
CA ALA A 13 -5.12 8.92 -16.68
C ALA A 13 -5.98 9.33 -15.47
N ASP A 14 -5.45 10.14 -14.55
CA ASP A 14 -6.16 10.63 -13.35
C ASP A 14 -6.60 9.53 -12.35
N LEU A 15 -5.94 8.36 -12.39
CA LEU A 15 -6.28 7.21 -11.55
C LEU A 15 -5.61 7.24 -10.16
N ILE A 16 -4.42 7.85 -10.07
CA ILE A 16 -3.61 8.01 -8.85
C ILE A 16 -2.93 9.39 -8.85
N ASP A 17 -2.34 9.79 -7.72
CA ASP A 17 -1.78 11.14 -7.54
C ASP A 17 -0.28 11.21 -7.85
N ALA A 18 0.47 10.14 -7.59
CA ALA A 18 1.90 10.04 -7.86
C ALA A 18 2.25 8.69 -8.52
N GLY A 19 3.29 8.66 -9.36
CA GLY A 19 3.68 7.44 -10.06
C GLY A 19 4.06 6.29 -9.11
N ASP A 20 4.62 6.60 -7.94
CA ASP A 20 4.96 5.60 -6.92
C ASP A 20 3.73 5.09 -6.12
N ASP A 21 2.54 5.63 -6.36
CA ASP A 21 1.31 5.13 -5.74
C ASP A 21 0.94 3.72 -6.19
N VAL A 22 1.49 3.26 -7.32
CA VAL A 22 1.37 1.87 -7.79
C VAL A 22 1.85 0.84 -6.77
N TYR A 23 2.77 1.22 -5.87
CA TYR A 23 3.26 0.33 -4.80
C TYR A 23 2.27 0.14 -3.66
N TYR A 24 1.17 0.89 -3.65
CA TYR A 24 0.06 0.73 -2.70
C TYR A 24 -1.14 -0.03 -3.29
N LEU A 25 -1.04 -0.50 -4.54
CA LEU A 25 -2.05 -1.32 -5.20
C LEU A 25 -1.58 -2.78 -5.30
N THR A 26 -2.50 -3.74 -5.19
CA THR A 26 -2.19 -5.16 -5.46
C THR A 26 -2.03 -5.40 -6.96
N CYS A 27 -1.47 -6.55 -7.35
CA CYS A 27 -1.39 -6.90 -8.78
C CYS A 27 -2.75 -6.87 -9.48
N ASP A 28 -3.81 -7.36 -8.83
CA ASP A 28 -5.17 -7.34 -9.40
C ASP A 28 -5.70 -5.92 -9.53
N GLU A 29 -5.46 -5.06 -8.54
CA GLU A 29 -5.83 -3.65 -8.60
C GLU A 29 -5.00 -2.87 -9.65
N LEU A 30 -3.79 -3.34 -9.99
CA LEU A 30 -2.98 -2.82 -11.09
C LEU A 30 -3.42 -3.35 -12.46
N VAL A 31 -4.11 -4.47 -12.53
CA VAL A 31 -4.69 -4.97 -13.79
C VAL A 31 -6.06 -4.35 -14.03
N THR A 32 -6.85 -4.17 -12.96
CA THR A 32 -8.17 -3.57 -12.97
C THR A 32 -8.26 -2.50 -11.87
N PRO A 33 -7.91 -1.24 -12.19
CA PRO A 33 -7.94 -0.15 -11.23
C PRO A 33 -9.34 0.05 -10.64
N PRO A 34 -9.48 0.03 -9.30
CA PRO A 34 -10.76 0.32 -8.69
C PRO A 34 -11.08 1.81 -8.84
N ALA A 35 -12.37 2.14 -8.91
CA ALA A 35 -12.81 3.54 -9.01
C ALA A 35 -12.35 4.41 -7.81
N ASP A 36 -12.04 3.78 -6.67
CA ASP A 36 -11.57 4.43 -5.45
C ASP A 36 -10.04 4.42 -5.29
N ALA A 37 -9.27 4.18 -6.36
CA ALA A 37 -7.82 3.96 -6.30
C ALA A 37 -7.07 5.04 -5.49
N ARG A 38 -7.32 6.34 -5.73
CA ARG A 38 -6.74 7.45 -4.95
C ARG A 38 -7.01 7.34 -3.45
N LEU A 39 -8.27 7.13 -3.08
CA LEU A 39 -8.67 7.02 -1.67
C LEU A 39 -8.04 5.79 -1.01
N ARG A 40 -7.98 4.69 -1.75
CA ARG A 40 -7.37 3.43 -1.31
C ARG A 40 -5.86 3.57 -1.08
N VAL A 41 -5.15 4.19 -2.01
CA VAL A 41 -3.72 4.52 -1.89
C VAL A 41 -3.50 5.37 -0.64
N LYS A 42 -4.26 6.47 -0.47
CA LYS A 42 -4.15 7.35 0.70
C LYS A 42 -4.33 6.58 2.00
N ARG A 43 -5.35 5.72 2.09
CA ARG A 43 -5.61 4.88 3.27
C ARG A 43 -4.46 3.90 3.54
N ARG A 44 -3.97 3.22 2.51
CA ARG A 44 -2.87 2.24 2.66
C ARG A 44 -1.53 2.89 2.99
N ARG A 45 -1.29 4.12 2.51
CA ARG A 45 -0.12 4.91 2.91
C ARG A 45 -0.15 5.22 4.41
N ALA A 46 -1.27 5.76 4.90
CA ALA A 46 -1.45 6.04 6.33
C ALA A 46 -1.33 4.76 7.18
N GLU A 47 -1.87 3.64 6.69
CA GLU A 47 -1.74 2.36 7.39
C GLU A 47 -0.30 1.84 7.41
N ARG A 48 0.44 1.98 6.31
CA ARG A 48 1.87 1.63 6.27
C ARG A 48 2.66 2.47 7.27
N GLU A 49 2.42 3.77 7.34
CA GLU A 49 3.07 4.65 8.33
C GLU A 49 2.75 4.20 9.77
N ARG A 50 1.48 3.87 10.06
CA ARG A 50 1.06 3.33 11.36
C ARG A 50 1.75 2.02 11.70
N LEU A 51 1.85 1.09 10.73
CA LEU A 51 2.46 -0.23 10.94
C LEU A 51 3.99 -0.15 11.03
N GLN A 52 4.63 0.77 10.32
CA GLN A 52 6.09 0.95 10.38
C GLN A 52 6.58 1.43 11.75
N ALA A 53 5.72 2.07 12.53
CA ALA A 53 6.02 2.44 13.91
C ALA A 53 5.96 1.26 14.89
N GLN A 54 5.55 0.07 14.44
CA GLN A 54 5.35 -1.11 15.27
C GLN A 54 6.33 -2.24 14.87
N ARG A 55 6.74 -3.05 15.84
CA ARG A 55 7.47 -4.29 15.57
C ARG A 55 6.46 -5.40 15.28
N PRO A 56 6.56 -6.09 14.13
CA PRO A 56 5.70 -7.26 13.88
C PRO A 56 6.02 -8.37 14.90
N PRO A 57 5.02 -9.15 15.32
CA PRO A 57 5.24 -10.29 16.22
C PRO A 57 6.09 -11.37 15.53
N ASP A 58 6.86 -12.11 16.32
CA ASP A 58 7.72 -13.17 15.81
C ASP A 58 6.89 -14.41 15.35
N LEU A 59 5.70 -14.60 15.92
CA LEU A 59 4.71 -15.61 15.52
C LEU A 59 3.29 -15.02 15.57
N ILE A 60 2.47 -15.34 14.57
CA ILE A 60 1.03 -15.04 14.56
C ILE A 60 0.28 -16.37 14.59
N ASP A 61 -0.33 -16.71 15.72
CA ASP A 61 -1.09 -17.96 15.94
C ASP A 61 -2.62 -17.73 16.01
N GLY A 62 -3.08 -16.55 15.61
CA GLY A 62 -4.49 -16.25 15.44
C GLY A 62 -4.75 -14.76 15.29
N ALA A 63 -4.51 -13.99 16.36
CA ALA A 63 -4.66 -12.54 16.35
C ALA A 63 -3.33 -11.85 16.05
N TRP A 64 -3.39 -10.72 15.36
CA TRP A 64 -2.24 -9.85 15.21
C TRP A 64 -2.16 -8.90 16.41
N ALA A 65 -1.02 -8.89 17.09
CA ALA A 65 -0.66 -7.91 18.10
C ALA A 65 0.79 -7.46 17.86
N PRO A 66 1.12 -6.17 17.99
CA PRO A 66 2.49 -5.70 17.86
C PRO A 66 3.34 -6.23 19.03
N ALA A 67 4.60 -6.58 18.76
CA ALA A 67 5.53 -6.97 19.81
C ALA A 67 5.90 -5.76 20.68
N HIS A 68 6.00 -5.96 22.00
CA HIS A 68 6.45 -4.91 22.91
C HIS A 68 7.97 -4.88 22.99
N ALA A 69 8.55 -3.72 23.32
CA ALA A 69 9.98 -3.62 23.61
C ALA A 69 10.25 -4.31 24.96
N GLY A 70 10.53 -5.62 24.92
CA GLY A 70 10.68 -6.47 26.10
C GLY A 70 10.41 -7.96 25.85
N ASP A 71 9.76 -8.30 24.73
CA ASP A 71 9.59 -9.66 24.23
C ASP A 71 10.84 -10.18 23.49
#